data_AF-X0LFW1-F1
#
_entry.id   AF-X0LFW1-F1
#
_cell.length_a   1.000
_cell.length_b   1.000
_cell.length_c   1.000
_cell.angle_alpha   90.00
_cell.angle_beta   90.00
_cell.angle_gamma   90.00
#
_symmetry.space_group_name_H-M   'P 1'
#
loop_
_entity.id
_entity.type
_entity.pdbx_description
1 polymer ?
#
loop_
_entity_poly.entity_id
_entity_poly.type
_entity_poly.pdbx_seq_one_letter_code
_entity_poly.pdbx_strand_id
1 'polypeptide(L)'
;MLSGHAIRRAAEFDLHNSYDRAIEKASTEDAQCARIWYILCVCDQQLATQYGRPSIVQEDPSTQGATDFLHCAVSHEEDRRLLSQVTVVSILRSIRELFTANKGKPIPRLHLNHISHFRIQLDQWFAFWTDQVQERWPGIGGFPRKGIILHYNFAQLYLYSHVFRGLSKDEHIPHYFLDCALNGITAATTIIDKFVNDPDVALGIVGMPSYVHSMTAFASMFLTKVATKYHDLIERDKVYELIMGLVQQFRSQPAGKWHLANLMTGGLERMAQTLKLEIPGDMGPPLGVEMDQNVDAGISGVSGVDAFFPDLPGDFFFNYDMSFEMSAPL
;
A
#
# COMPACT_ATOMS: atom_id res chain seq x y z
N MET A 1 16.40 -8.89 -0.89
CA MET A 1 17.82 -9.18 -0.56
C MET A 1 18.69 -7.93 -0.41
N LEU A 2 18.54 -6.88 -1.25
CA LEU A 2 19.36 -5.65 -1.18
C LEU A 2 19.11 -4.83 0.10
N SER A 3 17.83 -4.60 0.46
CA SER A 3 17.46 -3.84 1.66
C SER A 3 18.09 -4.42 2.94
N GLY A 4 18.01 -5.73 3.13
CA GLY A 4 18.61 -6.40 4.28
C GLY A 4 20.15 -6.28 4.35
N HIS A 5 20.84 -6.27 3.20
CA HIS A 5 22.28 -6.02 3.16
C HIS A 5 22.61 -4.57 3.56
N ALA A 6 21.86 -3.60 3.04
CA ALA A 6 22.05 -2.19 3.37
C ALA A 6 21.82 -1.92 4.87
N ILE A 7 20.76 -2.48 5.46
CA ILE A 7 20.46 -2.38 6.89
C ILE A 7 21.59 -2.98 7.73
N ARG A 8 22.07 -4.18 7.36
CA ARG A 8 23.18 -4.83 8.07
C ARG A 8 24.44 -3.97 8.03
N ARG A 9 24.80 -3.43 6.86
CA ARG A 9 25.96 -2.52 6.72
C ARG A 9 25.77 -1.25 7.56
N ALA A 10 24.60 -0.64 7.53
CA ALA A 10 24.32 0.55 8.34
C ALA A 10 24.45 0.26 9.85
N ALA A 11 24.00 -0.91 10.31
CA ALA A 11 24.18 -1.35 11.68
C ALA A 11 25.65 -1.59 12.04
N GLU A 12 26.44 -2.19 11.13
CA GLU A 12 27.90 -2.37 11.29
C GLU A 12 28.65 -1.03 11.44
N PHE A 13 28.16 0.03 10.79
CA PHE A 13 28.69 1.40 10.91
C PHE A 13 28.06 2.21 12.06
N ASP A 14 27.26 1.58 12.92
CA ASP A 14 26.64 2.21 14.09
C ASP A 14 25.72 3.41 13.79
N LEU A 15 25.07 3.41 12.62
CA LEU A 15 24.17 4.50 12.19
C LEU A 15 22.91 4.61 13.07
N HIS A 16 22.47 3.50 13.68
CA HIS A 16 21.30 3.45 14.55
C HIS A 16 21.48 4.28 15.84
N ASN A 17 22.72 4.48 16.30
CA ASN A 17 23.05 5.32 17.45
C ASN A 17 23.48 6.75 17.05
N SER A 18 23.51 7.08 15.75
CA SER A 18 23.87 8.42 15.28
C SER A 18 22.83 9.48 15.67
N TYR A 19 21.58 9.09 15.92
CA TYR A 19 20.53 10.01 16.36
C TYR A 19 20.89 10.73 17.67
N ASP A 20 21.25 9.98 18.70
CA ASP A 20 21.60 10.55 20.01
C ASP A 20 22.82 11.47 19.89
N ARG A 21 23.83 11.04 19.12
CA ARG A 21 25.03 11.84 18.85
C ARG A 21 24.71 13.13 18.09
N ALA A 22 23.79 13.08 17.13
CA ALA A 22 23.37 14.24 16.38
C ALA A 22 22.71 15.28 17.30
N ILE A 23 21.84 14.83 18.21
CA ILE A 23 21.16 15.71 19.17
C ILE A 23 22.14 16.27 20.21
N GLU A 24 22.92 15.42 20.87
CA GLU A 24 23.81 15.82 21.96
C GLU A 24 24.95 16.74 21.49
N LYS A 25 25.51 16.46 20.31
CA LYS A 25 26.72 17.13 19.82
C LYS A 25 26.47 18.14 18.71
N ALA A 26 25.22 18.29 18.25
CA ALA A 26 24.87 19.08 17.07
C ALA A 26 25.76 18.74 15.85
N SER A 27 26.06 17.45 15.68
CA SER A 27 26.98 16.95 14.64
C SER A 27 26.25 16.76 13.32
N THR A 28 26.67 17.51 12.28
CA THR A 28 26.07 17.42 10.94
C THR A 28 26.29 16.04 10.31
N GLU A 29 27.45 15.42 10.54
CA GLU A 29 27.77 14.08 10.03
C GLU A 29 26.87 13.02 10.67
N ASP A 30 26.74 13.04 12.00
CA ASP A 30 25.83 12.14 12.70
C ASP A 30 24.36 12.35 12.28
N ALA A 31 23.96 13.61 12.04
CA ALA A 31 22.63 13.90 11.52
C ALA A 31 22.40 13.32 10.12
N GLN A 32 23.40 13.32 9.24
CA GLN A 32 23.32 12.64 7.94
C GLN A 32 23.21 11.12 8.10
N CYS A 33 24.01 10.53 8.99
CA CYS A 33 23.92 9.11 9.34
C CYS A 33 22.54 8.71 9.88
N ALA A 34 21.96 9.53 10.77
CA ALA A 34 20.61 9.32 11.30
C ALA A 34 19.54 9.38 10.20
N ARG A 35 19.64 10.33 9.26
CA ARG A 35 18.74 10.40 8.09
C ARG A 35 18.81 9.15 7.23
N ILE A 36 20.02 8.63 6.97
CA ILE A 36 20.20 7.37 6.24
C ILE A 36 19.55 6.20 6.98
N TRP A 37 19.74 6.13 8.31
CA TRP A 37 19.09 5.12 9.14
C TRP A 37 17.56 5.19 9.03
N TYR A 38 16.98 6.38 9.15
CA TYR A 38 15.54 6.58 9.00
C TYR A 38 14.99 6.17 7.63
N ILE A 39 15.71 6.48 6.54
CA ILE A 39 15.33 6.03 5.19
C ILE A 39 15.31 4.50 5.12
N LEU A 40 16.31 3.83 5.70
CA LEU A 40 16.37 2.38 5.75
C LEU A 40 15.23 1.78 6.58
N CYS A 41 14.90 2.40 7.72
CA CYS A 41 13.77 2.01 8.57
C CYS A 41 12.44 2.12 7.81
N VAL A 42 12.20 3.24 7.14
CA VAL A 42 10.99 3.47 6.33
C VAL A 42 10.89 2.43 5.23
N CYS A 43 11.98 2.21 4.47
CA CYS A 43 12.01 1.20 3.41
C CYS A 43 11.71 -0.20 3.96
N ASP A 44 12.32 -0.61 5.07
CA ASP A 44 12.10 -1.94 5.62
C ASP A 44 10.66 -2.14 6.09
N GLN A 45 10.07 -1.15 6.76
CA GLN A 45 8.66 -1.21 7.18
C GLN A 45 7.70 -1.26 6.00
N GLN A 46 7.94 -0.44 4.96
CA GLN A 46 7.13 -0.45 3.75
C GLN A 46 7.18 -1.82 3.05
N LEU A 47 8.37 -2.42 2.93
CA LEU A 47 8.53 -3.76 2.36
C LEU A 47 7.93 -4.85 3.27
N ALA A 48 8.01 -4.70 4.59
CA ALA A 48 7.39 -5.62 5.56
C ALA A 48 5.87 -5.66 5.41
N THR A 49 5.26 -4.49 5.27
CA THR A 49 3.84 -4.32 4.94
C THR A 49 3.55 -4.98 3.59
N GLN A 50 4.20 -4.55 2.50
CA GLN A 50 3.89 -5.04 1.15
C GLN A 50 4.05 -6.56 0.95
N TYR A 51 5.10 -7.15 1.49
CA TYR A 51 5.39 -8.57 1.31
C TYR A 51 4.85 -9.45 2.45
N GLY A 52 4.11 -8.87 3.40
CA GLY A 52 3.58 -9.60 4.56
C GLY A 52 4.67 -10.31 5.37
N ARG A 53 5.89 -9.76 5.36
CA ARG A 53 7.08 -10.32 6.02
C ARG A 53 7.37 -9.58 7.33
N PRO A 54 8.06 -10.21 8.29
CA PRO A 54 8.60 -9.50 9.44
C PRO A 54 9.57 -8.38 9.01
N SER A 55 9.56 -7.31 9.79
CA SER A 55 10.56 -6.25 9.70
C SER A 55 11.93 -6.77 10.19
N ILE A 56 13.01 -6.32 9.56
CA ILE A 56 14.39 -6.56 10.01
C ILE A 56 14.73 -5.56 11.11
N VAL A 57 14.40 -4.29 10.91
CA VAL A 57 14.64 -3.22 11.89
C VAL A 57 13.53 -3.27 12.94
N GLN A 58 13.92 -3.45 14.20
CA GLN A 58 13.01 -3.38 15.35
C GLN A 58 12.76 -1.92 15.75
N GLU A 59 11.76 -1.66 16.59
CA GLU A 59 11.65 -0.31 17.17
C GLU A 59 12.84 -0.05 18.09
N ASP A 60 13.40 1.14 17.95
CA ASP A 60 14.45 1.67 18.81
C ASP A 60 14.02 3.05 19.33
N PRO A 61 14.64 3.55 20.41
CA PRO A 61 14.32 4.88 20.95
C PRO A 61 14.44 6.00 19.91
N SER A 62 15.35 5.87 18.92
CA SER A 62 15.55 6.87 17.87
C SER A 62 14.34 7.03 16.94
N THR A 63 13.60 5.96 16.70
CA THR A 63 12.37 5.97 15.89
C THR A 63 11.16 6.46 16.67
N GLN A 64 11.15 6.27 18.00
CA GLN A 64 10.09 6.77 18.89
C GLN A 64 10.23 8.27 19.17
N GLY A 65 11.47 8.75 19.35
CA GLY A 65 11.83 10.17 19.51
C GLY A 65 12.01 10.91 18.20
N ALA A 66 11.64 10.33 17.05
CA ALA A 66 11.95 10.88 15.73
C ALA A 66 11.53 12.35 15.54
N THR A 67 10.47 12.81 16.21
CA THR A 67 10.04 14.22 16.16
C THR A 67 10.97 15.18 16.91
N ASP A 68 11.69 14.73 17.94
CA ASP A 68 12.65 15.55 18.68
C ASP A 68 13.84 15.95 17.79
N PHE A 69 14.14 15.15 16.75
CA PHE A 69 15.14 15.49 15.74
C PHE A 69 14.86 16.85 15.07
N LEU A 70 13.59 17.25 14.95
CA LEU A 70 13.22 18.55 14.37
C LEU A 70 13.73 19.73 15.20
N HIS A 71 13.91 19.54 16.50
CA HIS A 71 14.41 20.57 17.41
C HIS A 71 15.94 20.63 17.46
N CYS A 72 16.63 19.70 16.82
CA CYS A 72 18.08 19.69 16.73
C CYS A 72 18.60 20.88 15.89
N ALA A 73 19.73 21.48 16.28
CA ALA A 73 20.33 22.62 15.57
C ALA A 73 20.77 22.29 14.13
N VAL A 74 20.96 21.01 13.82
CA VAL A 74 21.36 20.52 12.48
C VAL A 74 20.18 19.92 11.68
N SER A 75 18.95 20.18 12.11
CA SER A 75 17.73 19.81 11.37
C SER A 75 17.51 20.73 10.17
N HIS A 76 16.88 20.20 9.13
CA HIS A 76 16.51 20.93 7.93
C HIS A 76 15.01 20.77 7.67
N GLU A 77 14.42 21.68 6.89
CA GLU A 77 13.00 21.61 6.53
C GLU A 77 12.64 20.30 5.78
N GLU A 78 13.61 19.71 5.06
CA GLU A 78 13.45 18.42 4.37
C GLU A 78 13.23 17.24 5.34
N ASP A 79 13.73 17.35 6.57
CA ASP A 79 13.59 16.31 7.59
C ASP A 79 12.13 16.09 7.97
N ARG A 80 11.30 17.13 7.87
CA ARG A 80 9.86 17.03 8.17
C ARG A 80 9.17 15.96 7.32
N ARG A 81 9.51 15.88 6.03
CA ARG A 81 8.96 14.87 5.11
C ARG A 81 9.50 13.47 5.39
N LEU A 82 10.74 13.35 5.86
CA LEU A 82 11.31 12.06 6.22
C LEU A 82 10.68 11.55 7.52
N LEU A 83 10.62 12.39 8.54
CA LEU A 83 10.11 12.05 9.87
C LEU A 83 8.60 11.82 9.86
N SER A 84 7.84 12.49 8.98
CA SER A 84 6.44 12.13 8.75
C SER A 84 6.30 10.69 8.27
N GLN A 85 7.22 10.22 7.41
CA GLN A 85 7.21 8.83 6.95
C GLN A 85 7.66 7.87 8.06
N VAL A 86 8.69 8.20 8.85
CA VAL A 86 9.13 7.39 10.00
C VAL A 86 7.97 7.15 10.97
N THR A 87 7.22 8.21 11.28
CA THR A 87 6.11 8.13 12.24
C THR A 87 4.89 7.39 11.67
N VAL A 88 4.52 7.58 10.40
CA VAL A 88 3.38 6.83 9.83
C VAL A 88 3.68 5.33 9.72
N VAL A 89 4.92 4.95 9.38
CA VAL A 89 5.26 3.52 9.27
C VAL A 89 5.29 2.81 10.62
N SER A 90 5.45 3.54 11.75
CA SER A 90 5.24 2.98 13.09
C SER A 90 3.75 2.67 13.31
N ILE A 91 2.82 3.56 12.94
CA ILE A 91 1.38 3.26 13.00
C ILE A 91 1.03 2.04 12.12
N LEU A 92 1.55 1.99 10.89
CA LEU A 92 1.33 0.86 9.97
C LEU A 92 1.88 -0.46 10.53
N ARG A 93 3.00 -0.42 11.26
CA ARG A 93 3.56 -1.58 11.96
C ARG A 93 2.59 -2.08 13.02
N SER A 94 2.07 -1.20 13.89
CA SER A 94 1.10 -1.59 14.92
C SER A 94 -0.18 -2.18 14.34
N ILE A 95 -0.67 -1.62 13.22
CA ILE A 95 -1.80 -2.20 12.46
C ILE A 95 -1.44 -3.61 12.00
N ARG A 96 -0.29 -3.79 11.35
CA ARG A 96 0.17 -5.08 10.83
C ARG A 96 0.28 -6.11 11.96
N GLU A 97 0.90 -5.77 13.08
CA GLU A 97 1.08 -6.66 14.23
C GLU A 97 -0.27 -7.12 14.80
N LEU A 98 -1.24 -6.22 14.96
CA LEU A 98 -2.58 -6.57 15.42
C LEU A 98 -3.26 -7.60 14.50
N PHE A 99 -3.14 -7.41 13.19
CA PHE A 99 -3.85 -8.24 12.21
C PHE A 99 -3.07 -9.49 11.75
N THR A 100 -1.81 -9.71 12.18
CA THR A 100 -0.97 -10.81 11.68
C THR A 100 -1.38 -12.20 12.17
N ALA A 101 -1.96 -12.32 13.38
CA ALA A 101 -2.16 -13.61 14.05
C ALA A 101 -3.23 -14.54 13.44
N ASN A 102 -4.05 -14.06 12.50
CA ASN A 102 -5.17 -14.83 11.92
C ASN A 102 -5.30 -14.57 10.40
N LYS A 103 -4.29 -14.95 9.62
CA LYS A 103 -4.34 -14.87 8.16
C LYS A 103 -5.52 -15.71 7.63
N GLY A 104 -6.27 -15.17 6.66
CA GLY A 104 -7.39 -15.84 6.00
C GLY A 104 -8.73 -15.89 6.75
N LYS A 105 -8.82 -15.43 8.01
CA LYS A 105 -10.08 -15.43 8.77
C LYS A 105 -10.73 -14.04 8.86
N PRO A 106 -12.09 -13.96 8.89
CA PRO A 106 -12.81 -12.74 9.22
C PRO A 106 -12.30 -12.08 10.49
N ILE A 107 -12.21 -10.75 10.48
CA ILE A 107 -11.77 -10.01 11.67
C ILE A 107 -12.89 -10.01 12.74
N PRO A 108 -12.58 -10.36 14.00
CA PRO A 108 -13.53 -10.24 15.10
C PRO A 108 -14.08 -8.82 15.29
N ARG A 109 -15.36 -8.70 15.68
CA ARG A 109 -16.01 -7.41 16.01
C ARG A 109 -15.24 -6.59 17.05
N LEU A 110 -14.53 -7.23 17.97
CA LEU A 110 -13.70 -6.55 18.99
C LEU A 110 -12.62 -5.65 18.36
N HIS A 111 -12.17 -5.93 17.14
CA HIS A 111 -11.20 -5.08 16.44
C HIS A 111 -11.79 -3.76 15.95
N LEU A 112 -13.12 -3.54 15.99
CA LEU A 112 -13.72 -2.25 15.64
C LEU A 112 -13.16 -1.10 16.49
N ASN A 113 -12.97 -1.35 17.79
CA ASN A 113 -12.37 -0.37 18.70
C ASN A 113 -10.92 -0.06 18.33
N HIS A 114 -10.15 -1.09 17.95
CA HIS A 114 -8.77 -0.92 17.50
C HIS A 114 -8.68 -0.17 16.17
N ILE A 115 -9.57 -0.47 15.21
CA ILE A 115 -9.67 0.27 13.93
C ILE A 115 -9.99 1.74 14.20
N SER A 116 -10.93 2.01 15.11
CA SER A 116 -11.30 3.38 15.49
C SER A 116 -10.12 4.12 16.14
N HIS A 117 -9.36 3.43 16.99
CA HIS A 117 -8.16 3.99 17.61
C HIS A 117 -7.08 4.33 16.56
N PHE A 118 -6.77 3.41 15.65
CA PHE A 118 -5.81 3.65 14.57
C PHE A 118 -6.24 4.78 13.64
N ARG A 119 -7.54 4.87 13.32
CA ARG A 119 -8.08 6.01 12.56
C ARG A 119 -7.76 7.33 13.25
N ILE A 120 -8.04 7.46 14.55
CA ILE A 120 -7.77 8.68 15.31
C ILE A 120 -6.27 9.01 15.28
N GLN A 121 -5.39 8.02 15.43
CA GLN A 121 -3.94 8.22 15.31
C GLN A 121 -3.53 8.72 13.92
N LEU A 122 -4.11 8.17 12.85
CA LEU A 122 -3.86 8.62 11.48
C LEU A 122 -4.38 10.05 11.24
N ASP A 123 -5.55 10.40 11.77
CA ASP A 123 -6.15 11.74 11.64
C ASP A 123 -5.27 12.78 12.37
N GLN A 124 -4.79 12.45 13.58
CA GLN A 124 -3.85 13.28 14.34
C GLN A 124 -2.51 13.43 13.62
N TRP A 125 -1.96 12.33 13.09
CA TRP A 125 -0.74 12.34 12.29
C TRP A 125 -0.89 13.24 11.06
N PHE A 126 -2.02 13.14 10.36
CA PHE A 126 -2.29 13.92 9.16
C PHE A 126 -2.39 15.42 9.48
N ALA A 127 -3.17 15.78 10.51
CA ALA A 127 -3.32 17.17 10.93
C ALA A 127 -1.97 17.79 11.34
N PHE A 128 -1.17 17.07 12.12
CA PHE A 128 0.16 17.53 12.54
C PHE A 128 1.09 17.73 11.34
N TRP A 129 1.29 16.72 10.50
CA TRP A 129 2.30 16.80 9.43
C TRP A 129 1.89 17.69 8.26
N THR A 130 0.61 17.88 8.00
CA THR A 130 0.17 18.85 6.98
C THR A 130 0.44 20.29 7.40
N ASP A 131 0.31 20.60 8.70
CA ASP A 131 0.68 21.91 9.26
C ASP A 131 2.20 22.12 9.24
N GLN A 132 2.96 21.10 9.61
CA GLN A 132 4.43 21.20 9.68
C GLN A 132 5.11 21.28 8.30
N VAL A 133 4.57 20.65 7.26
CA VAL A 133 5.19 20.64 5.93
C VAL A 133 4.67 21.82 5.09
N GLN A 134 5.61 22.62 4.58
CA GLN A 134 5.31 23.77 3.72
C GLN A 134 4.49 23.37 2.49
N GLU A 135 3.58 24.26 2.09
CA GLU A 135 2.66 24.01 0.98
C GLU A 135 3.35 24.02 -0.39
N ARG A 136 4.42 24.81 -0.53
CA ARG A 136 5.19 24.92 -1.77
C ARG A 136 6.67 24.88 -1.49
N TRP A 137 7.39 24.14 -2.31
CA TRP A 137 8.83 23.98 -2.25
C TRP A 137 9.49 24.44 -3.54
N PRO A 138 10.64 25.15 -3.47
CA PRO A 138 11.40 25.52 -4.66
C PRO A 138 11.77 24.29 -5.50
N GLY A 139 11.50 24.34 -6.82
CA GLY A 139 11.85 23.29 -7.77
C GLY A 139 10.92 22.07 -7.81
N ILE A 140 10.25 21.70 -6.71
CA ILE A 140 9.39 20.50 -6.62
C ILE A 140 7.91 20.79 -6.31
N GLY A 141 7.52 22.06 -6.26
CA GLY A 141 6.11 22.48 -6.18
C GLY A 141 5.43 22.07 -4.87
N GLY A 142 4.16 21.67 -4.95
CA GLY A 142 3.38 21.25 -3.78
C GLY A 142 3.64 19.80 -3.33
N PHE A 143 4.51 19.07 -4.03
CA PHE A 143 4.65 17.63 -3.89
C PHE A 143 4.90 17.13 -2.45
N PRO A 144 5.74 17.77 -1.62
CA PRO A 144 5.99 17.29 -0.25
C PRO A 144 4.71 17.15 0.59
N ARG A 145 3.82 18.14 0.55
CA ARG A 145 2.52 18.07 1.25
C ARG A 145 1.57 17.07 0.58
N LYS A 146 1.58 16.95 -0.75
CA LYS A 146 0.83 15.89 -1.46
C LYS A 146 1.29 14.48 -1.04
N GLY A 147 2.58 14.31 -0.77
CA GLY A 147 3.13 13.07 -0.24
C GLY A 147 2.52 12.67 1.10
N ILE A 148 2.28 13.63 2.01
CA ILE A 148 1.58 13.39 3.29
C ILE A 148 0.15 12.92 3.04
N ILE A 149 -0.57 13.60 2.15
CA ILE A 149 -1.94 13.25 1.76
C ILE A 149 -2.00 11.84 1.17
N LEU A 150 -1.07 11.47 0.29
CA LEU A 150 -0.99 10.13 -0.28
C LEU A 150 -0.74 9.07 0.81
N HIS A 151 0.23 9.28 1.69
CA HIS A 151 0.53 8.34 2.77
C HIS A 151 -0.62 8.18 3.77
N TYR A 152 -1.36 9.24 4.05
CA TYR A 152 -2.58 9.17 4.85
C TYR A 152 -3.62 8.25 4.20
N ASN A 153 -3.92 8.45 2.91
CA ASN A 153 -4.88 7.61 2.20
C ASN A 153 -4.38 6.16 2.05
N PHE A 154 -3.08 5.95 1.83
CA PHE A 154 -2.48 4.61 1.83
C PHE A 154 -2.67 3.91 3.17
N ALA A 155 -2.46 4.63 4.28
CA ALA A 155 -2.63 4.08 5.61
C ALA A 155 -4.09 3.78 5.94
N GLN A 156 -5.02 4.66 5.55
CA GLN A 156 -6.45 4.42 5.70
C GLN A 156 -6.92 3.23 4.86
N LEU A 157 -6.53 3.17 3.59
CA LEU A 157 -6.83 2.03 2.72
C LEU A 157 -6.27 0.74 3.33
N TYR A 158 -5.03 0.77 3.81
CA TYR A 158 -4.41 -0.39 4.45
C TYR A 158 -5.21 -0.85 5.68
N LEU A 159 -5.52 0.07 6.60
CA LEU A 159 -6.30 -0.20 7.80
C LEU A 159 -7.67 -0.80 7.47
N TYR A 160 -8.43 -0.17 6.58
CA TYR A 160 -9.81 -0.56 6.29
C TYR A 160 -9.91 -1.78 5.40
N SER A 161 -8.90 -2.08 4.58
CA SER A 161 -8.90 -3.30 3.77
C SER A 161 -9.03 -4.57 4.59
N HIS A 162 -8.61 -4.56 5.86
CA HIS A 162 -8.71 -5.71 6.76
C HIS A 162 -10.15 -6.16 7.03
N VAL A 163 -11.15 -5.28 6.90
CA VAL A 163 -12.56 -5.67 7.15
C VAL A 163 -13.12 -6.64 6.11
N PHE A 164 -12.44 -6.77 4.98
CA PHE A 164 -12.80 -7.67 3.89
C PHE A 164 -12.12 -9.04 3.99
N ARG A 165 -11.13 -9.19 4.89
CA ARG A 165 -10.32 -10.40 4.99
C ARG A 165 -11.17 -11.60 5.37
N GLY A 166 -10.96 -12.73 4.69
CA GLY A 166 -11.58 -14.00 5.02
C GLY A 166 -13.09 -14.08 4.77
N LEU A 167 -13.69 -13.09 4.10
CA LEU A 167 -15.09 -13.12 3.69
C LEU A 167 -15.24 -13.96 2.42
N SER A 168 -16.00 -15.05 2.50
CA SER A 168 -16.30 -15.93 1.35
C SER A 168 -17.12 -15.21 0.27
N LYS A 169 -17.21 -15.78 -0.94
CA LYS A 169 -17.88 -15.19 -2.11
C LYS A 169 -19.29 -14.67 -1.82
N ASP A 170 -20.09 -15.43 -1.06
CA ASP A 170 -21.49 -15.11 -0.78
C ASP A 170 -21.69 -14.36 0.56
N GLU A 171 -20.60 -14.13 1.29
CA GLU A 171 -20.65 -13.46 2.59
C GLU A 171 -20.65 -11.94 2.44
N HIS A 172 -21.62 -11.32 3.10
CA HIS A 172 -21.77 -9.87 3.14
C HIS A 172 -20.85 -9.26 4.19
N ILE A 173 -20.44 -8.01 3.98
CA ILE A 173 -19.71 -7.25 4.99
C ILE A 173 -20.63 -7.08 6.20
N PRO A 174 -20.21 -7.48 7.41
CA PRO A 174 -21.03 -7.29 8.60
C PRO A 174 -21.39 -5.82 8.79
N HIS A 175 -22.64 -5.51 9.14
CA HIS A 175 -23.14 -4.12 9.23
C HIS A 175 -22.25 -3.19 10.09
N TYR A 176 -21.67 -3.72 11.17
CA TYR A 176 -20.79 -2.94 12.04
C TYR A 176 -19.43 -2.58 11.41
N PHE A 177 -19.06 -3.16 10.26
CA PHE A 177 -17.89 -2.80 9.47
C PHE A 177 -18.22 -2.03 8.20
N LEU A 178 -19.50 -1.72 7.93
CA LEU A 178 -19.90 -1.05 6.69
C LEU A 178 -19.24 0.33 6.55
N ASP A 179 -19.20 1.13 7.62
CA ASP A 179 -18.51 2.42 7.61
C ASP A 179 -17.01 2.28 7.31
N CYS A 180 -16.37 1.23 7.85
CA CYS A 180 -14.98 0.93 7.57
C CYS A 180 -14.77 0.59 6.09
N ALA A 181 -15.66 -0.24 5.52
CA ALA A 181 -15.63 -0.59 4.10
C ALA A 181 -15.76 0.65 3.20
N LEU A 182 -16.72 1.53 3.49
CA LEU A 182 -16.94 2.78 2.76
C LEU A 182 -15.75 3.74 2.86
N ASN A 183 -15.11 3.83 4.04
CA ASN A 183 -13.89 4.62 4.20
C ASN A 183 -12.72 4.04 3.39
N GLY A 184 -12.58 2.71 3.32
CA GLY A 184 -11.59 2.05 2.46
C GLY A 184 -11.81 2.36 0.97
N ILE A 185 -13.05 2.33 0.50
CA ILE A 185 -13.43 2.69 -0.88
C ILE A 185 -13.09 4.15 -1.16
N THR A 186 -13.41 5.05 -0.22
CA THR A 186 -13.11 6.47 -0.34
C THR A 186 -11.60 6.71 -0.43
N ALA A 187 -10.82 6.11 0.47
CA ALA A 187 -9.36 6.23 0.47
C ALA A 187 -8.74 5.72 -0.86
N ALA A 188 -9.16 4.54 -1.34
CA ALA A 188 -8.69 4.00 -2.62
C ALA A 188 -9.09 4.88 -3.82
N THR A 189 -10.32 5.41 -3.82
CA THR A 189 -10.80 6.33 -4.86
C THR A 189 -9.96 7.61 -4.86
N THR A 190 -9.72 8.20 -3.68
CA THR A 190 -8.91 9.41 -3.53
C THR A 190 -7.45 9.19 -3.97
N ILE A 191 -6.87 8.02 -3.70
CA ILE A 191 -5.53 7.68 -4.19
C ILE A 191 -5.49 7.79 -5.71
N ILE A 192 -6.38 7.09 -6.42
CA ILE A 192 -6.35 7.06 -7.88
C ILE A 192 -6.68 8.44 -8.45
N ASP A 193 -7.69 9.13 -7.90
CA ASP A 193 -8.05 10.50 -8.26
C ASP A 193 -6.85 11.45 -8.17
N LYS A 194 -6.05 11.37 -7.10
CA LYS A 194 -4.86 12.21 -6.96
C LYS A 194 -3.83 11.97 -8.05
N PHE A 195 -3.63 10.73 -8.48
CA PHE A 195 -2.75 10.43 -9.60
C PHE A 195 -3.30 10.93 -10.94
N VAL A 196 -4.62 10.93 -11.11
CA VAL A 196 -5.28 11.33 -12.36
C VAL A 196 -5.39 12.85 -12.50
N ASN A 197 -5.73 13.54 -11.42
CA ASN A 197 -6.24 14.91 -11.44
C ASN A 197 -5.37 15.93 -10.71
N ASP A 198 -4.43 15.52 -9.84
CA ASP A 198 -3.58 16.46 -9.10
C ASP A 198 -2.27 16.72 -9.87
N PRO A 199 -2.02 17.95 -10.35
CA PRO A 199 -0.88 18.24 -11.22
C PRO A 199 0.47 18.08 -10.50
N ASP A 200 0.55 18.39 -9.20
CA ASP A 200 1.78 18.19 -8.42
C ASP A 200 2.10 16.70 -8.29
N VAL A 201 1.08 15.86 -8.10
CA VAL A 201 1.24 14.40 -8.04
C VAL A 201 1.64 13.86 -9.40
N ALA A 202 0.98 14.29 -10.47
CA ALA A 202 1.28 13.86 -11.83
C ALA A 202 2.72 14.17 -12.25
N LEU A 203 3.21 15.39 -11.96
CA LEU A 203 4.59 15.78 -12.21
C LEU A 203 5.61 14.96 -11.42
N GLY A 204 5.23 14.47 -10.23
CA GLY A 204 6.09 13.70 -9.35
C GLY A 204 6.17 12.21 -9.66
N ILE A 205 5.30 11.64 -10.52
CA ILE A 205 5.11 10.19 -10.68
C ILE A 205 6.43 9.44 -10.92
N VAL A 206 7.30 9.96 -11.80
CA VAL A 206 8.56 9.29 -12.16
C VAL A 206 9.57 9.27 -11.01
N GLY A 207 9.52 10.26 -10.10
CA GLY A 207 10.41 10.36 -8.96
C GLY A 207 9.91 9.63 -7.70
N MET A 208 8.73 9.02 -7.75
CA MET A 208 8.14 8.38 -6.59
C MET A 208 8.83 7.06 -6.25
N PRO A 209 8.98 6.73 -4.95
CA PRO A 209 9.42 5.41 -4.52
C PRO A 209 8.47 4.31 -5.02
N SER A 210 9.02 3.11 -5.24
CA SER A 210 8.23 1.93 -5.62
C SER A 210 7.06 1.66 -4.68
N TYR A 211 7.20 1.98 -3.39
CA TYR A 211 6.13 1.85 -2.40
C TYR A 211 4.83 2.53 -2.83
N VAL A 212 4.94 3.76 -3.36
CA VAL A 212 3.79 4.58 -3.75
C VAL A 212 3.08 3.95 -4.95
N HIS A 213 3.83 3.49 -5.95
CA HIS A 213 3.29 2.79 -7.10
C HIS A 213 2.57 1.50 -6.70
N SER A 214 3.21 0.67 -5.88
CA SER A 214 2.59 -0.55 -5.38
C SER A 214 1.29 -0.26 -4.63
N MET A 215 1.27 0.71 -3.72
CA MET A 215 0.03 1.08 -3.00
C MET A 215 -1.07 1.61 -3.93
N THR A 216 -0.69 2.22 -5.05
CA THR A 216 -1.65 2.66 -6.08
C THR A 216 -2.21 1.47 -6.88
N ALA A 217 -1.38 0.45 -7.18
CA ALA A 217 -1.88 -0.83 -7.71
C ALA A 217 -2.80 -1.53 -6.69
N PHE A 218 -2.46 -1.50 -5.40
CA PHE A 218 -3.31 -2.06 -4.35
C PHE A 218 -4.67 -1.37 -4.31
N ALA A 219 -4.71 -0.04 -4.39
CA ALA A 219 -5.97 0.72 -4.49
C ALA A 219 -6.82 0.28 -5.70
N SER A 220 -6.18 0.11 -6.86
CA SER A 220 -6.85 -0.33 -8.10
C SER A 220 -7.43 -1.76 -7.96
N MET A 221 -6.63 -2.67 -7.40
CA MET A 221 -7.05 -4.06 -7.14
C MET A 221 -8.16 -4.14 -6.10
N PHE A 222 -8.05 -3.37 -5.03
CA PHE A 222 -9.07 -3.25 -3.99
C PHE A 222 -10.40 -2.79 -4.59
N LEU A 223 -10.42 -1.66 -5.32
CA LEU A 223 -11.65 -1.15 -5.92
C LEU A 223 -12.24 -2.11 -6.94
N THR A 224 -11.41 -2.75 -7.77
CA THR A 224 -11.88 -3.74 -8.74
C THR A 224 -12.60 -4.89 -8.03
N LYS A 225 -11.99 -5.44 -6.98
CA LYS A 225 -12.61 -6.53 -6.21
C LYS A 225 -13.90 -6.10 -5.52
N VAL A 226 -13.92 -4.91 -4.92
CA VAL A 226 -15.12 -4.38 -4.27
C VAL A 226 -16.23 -4.15 -5.29
N ALA A 227 -15.95 -3.54 -6.45
CA ALA A 227 -16.93 -3.32 -7.50
C ALA A 227 -17.46 -4.62 -8.12
N THR A 228 -16.63 -5.66 -8.17
CA THR A 228 -17.03 -7.01 -8.65
C THR A 228 -17.87 -7.77 -7.63
N LYS A 229 -17.68 -7.54 -6.32
CA LYS A 229 -18.38 -8.30 -5.26
C LYS A 229 -19.56 -7.55 -4.66
N TYR A 230 -19.47 -6.24 -4.49
CA TYR A 230 -20.40 -5.40 -3.74
C TYR A 230 -20.89 -4.23 -4.60
N HIS A 231 -21.77 -4.53 -5.56
CA HIS A 231 -22.28 -3.56 -6.54
C HIS A 231 -22.97 -2.35 -5.91
N ASP A 232 -23.56 -2.53 -4.74
CA ASP A 232 -24.26 -1.45 -4.03
C ASP A 232 -23.32 -0.45 -3.37
N LEU A 233 -22.02 -0.78 -3.21
CA LEU A 233 -21.05 0.08 -2.53
C LEU A 233 -20.28 0.99 -3.50
N ILE A 234 -20.04 0.53 -4.73
CA ILE A 234 -19.39 1.34 -5.77
C ILE A 234 -19.71 0.81 -7.17
N GLU A 235 -20.03 1.73 -8.08
CA GLU A 235 -20.33 1.44 -9.47
C GLU A 235 -19.10 0.92 -10.24
N ARG A 236 -19.29 -0.15 -11.03
CA ARG A 236 -18.22 -0.75 -11.84
C ARG A 236 -17.65 0.21 -12.87
N ASP A 237 -18.51 0.99 -13.54
CA ASP A 237 -18.09 1.95 -14.57
C ASP A 237 -17.19 3.04 -13.99
N LYS A 238 -17.52 3.55 -12.80
CA LYS A 238 -16.69 4.52 -12.08
C LYS A 238 -15.29 3.95 -11.79
N VAL A 239 -15.20 2.70 -11.33
CA VAL A 239 -13.89 2.07 -11.06
C VAL A 239 -13.12 1.84 -12.35
N TYR A 240 -13.80 1.43 -13.43
CA TYR A 240 -13.19 1.28 -14.75
C TYR A 240 -12.57 2.59 -15.23
N GLU A 241 -13.32 3.70 -15.18
CA GLU A 241 -12.84 5.02 -15.59
C GLU A 241 -11.64 5.49 -14.77
N LEU A 242 -11.65 5.30 -13.45
CA LEU A 242 -10.53 5.64 -12.58
C LEU A 242 -9.25 4.87 -12.97
N ILE A 243 -9.35 3.56 -13.15
CA ILE A 243 -8.18 2.73 -13.47
C ILE A 243 -7.67 3.05 -14.88
N MET A 244 -8.56 3.27 -15.86
CA MET A 244 -8.15 3.65 -17.21
C MET A 244 -7.53 5.05 -17.25
N GLY A 245 -8.04 6.00 -16.47
CA GLY A 245 -7.43 7.32 -16.29
C GLY A 245 -6.02 7.21 -15.71
N LEU A 246 -5.83 6.35 -14.71
CA LEU A 246 -4.51 6.07 -14.13
C LEU A 246 -3.54 5.46 -15.15
N VAL A 247 -3.98 4.49 -15.93
CA VAL A 247 -3.19 3.88 -17.02
C VAL A 247 -2.75 4.95 -18.01
N GLN A 248 -3.66 5.83 -18.43
CA GLN A 248 -3.36 6.91 -19.34
C GLN A 248 -2.32 7.87 -18.74
N GLN A 249 -2.44 8.21 -17.45
CA GLN A 249 -1.44 9.03 -16.77
C GLN A 249 -0.08 8.35 -16.68
N PHE A 250 -0.01 7.05 -16.39
CA PHE A 250 1.27 6.34 -16.34
C PHE A 250 1.96 6.29 -17.71
N ARG A 251 1.19 6.13 -18.79
CA ARG A 251 1.72 6.17 -20.17
C ARG A 251 2.17 7.54 -20.63
N SER A 252 1.58 8.61 -20.09
CA SER A 252 1.95 9.98 -20.44
C SER A 252 3.25 10.43 -19.78
N GLN A 253 3.75 9.68 -18.79
CA GLN A 253 4.97 10.06 -18.07
C GLN A 253 6.23 9.88 -18.93
N PRO A 254 7.22 10.77 -18.81
CA PRO A 254 8.51 10.67 -19.50
C PRO A 254 9.41 9.61 -18.84
N ALA A 255 8.92 8.38 -18.72
CA ALA A 255 9.58 7.29 -18.02
C ALA A 255 10.08 6.21 -19.01
N GLY A 256 11.24 5.62 -18.72
CA GLY A 256 11.77 4.50 -19.51
C GLY A 256 10.90 3.24 -19.41
N LYS A 257 11.01 2.33 -20.37
CA LYS A 257 10.20 1.10 -20.44
C LYS A 257 10.21 0.22 -19.18
N TRP A 258 11.30 0.27 -18.40
CA TRP A 258 11.48 -0.50 -17.17
C TRP A 258 11.02 0.23 -15.91
N HIS A 259 10.53 1.45 -16.04
CA HIS A 259 9.96 2.17 -14.91
C HIS A 259 8.69 1.48 -14.43
N LEU A 260 8.49 1.40 -13.12
CA LEU A 260 7.39 0.64 -12.54
C LEU A 260 6.01 1.14 -13.02
N ALA A 261 5.82 2.45 -13.15
CA ALA A 261 4.60 3.02 -13.73
C ALA A 261 4.26 2.42 -15.11
N ASN A 262 5.26 2.24 -16.00
CA ASN A 262 5.06 1.63 -17.31
C ASN A 262 4.76 0.13 -17.21
N LEU A 263 5.51 -0.59 -16.36
CA LEU A 263 5.34 -2.03 -16.16
C LEU A 263 3.95 -2.39 -15.59
N MET A 264 3.36 -1.51 -14.79
CA MET A 264 2.03 -1.72 -14.19
C MET A 264 0.88 -1.56 -15.19
N THR A 265 1.06 -0.79 -16.27
CA THR A 265 -0.06 -0.38 -17.16
C THR A 265 -0.84 -1.58 -17.71
N GLY A 266 -0.17 -2.59 -18.25
CA GLY A 266 -0.84 -3.77 -18.82
C GLY A 266 -1.63 -4.58 -17.79
N GLY A 267 -1.10 -4.70 -16.56
CA GLY A 267 -1.81 -5.39 -15.48
C GLY A 267 -3.04 -4.61 -14.99
N LEU A 268 -2.93 -3.29 -14.88
CA LEU A 268 -4.04 -2.41 -14.53
C LEU A 268 -5.14 -2.42 -15.60
N GLU A 269 -4.79 -2.46 -16.89
CA GLU A 269 -5.77 -2.58 -17.97
C GLU A 269 -6.53 -3.91 -17.93
N ARG A 270 -5.81 -5.03 -17.80
CA ARG A 270 -6.44 -6.35 -17.69
C ARG A 270 -7.40 -6.40 -16.50
N MET A 271 -7.00 -5.80 -15.37
CA MET A 271 -7.84 -5.67 -14.18
C MET A 271 -9.10 -4.85 -14.46
N ALA A 272 -8.98 -3.67 -15.09
CA ALA A 272 -10.13 -2.85 -15.46
C ALA A 272 -11.09 -3.60 -16.41
N GLN A 273 -10.57 -4.35 -17.38
CA GLN A 273 -11.39 -5.11 -18.33
C GLN A 273 -12.33 -6.11 -17.66
N THR A 274 -11.97 -6.66 -16.50
CA THR A 274 -12.85 -7.58 -15.75
C THR A 274 -14.16 -6.94 -15.31
N LEU A 275 -14.20 -5.60 -15.16
CA LEU A 275 -15.39 -4.86 -14.75
C LEU A 275 -16.43 -4.73 -15.89
N LYS A 276 -15.97 -4.83 -17.15
CA LYS A 276 -16.82 -4.79 -18.35
C LYS A 276 -17.38 -6.15 -18.76
N LEU A 277 -16.78 -7.24 -18.29
CA LEU A 277 -17.33 -8.57 -18.53
C LEU A 277 -18.60 -8.71 -17.70
N GLU A 278 -19.75 -8.70 -18.38
CA GLU A 278 -20.97 -9.27 -17.82
C GLU A 278 -20.65 -10.73 -17.49
N ILE A 279 -20.62 -11.09 -16.21
CA ILE A 279 -20.64 -12.50 -15.81
C ILE A 279 -22.06 -12.96 -16.14
N PRO A 280 -22.28 -13.85 -17.12
CA PRO A 280 -23.62 -14.34 -17.39
C PRO A 280 -24.10 -15.09 -16.15
N GLY A 281 -25.20 -14.63 -15.58
CA GLY A 281 -25.94 -15.41 -14.59
C GLY A 281 -26.42 -16.71 -15.24
N ASP A 282 -26.10 -17.82 -14.57
CA ASP A 282 -26.78 -19.11 -14.61
C ASP A 282 -27.31 -19.59 -15.99
N MET A 283 -26.49 -20.33 -16.72
CA MET A 283 -26.95 -21.26 -17.75
C MET A 283 -26.50 -22.66 -17.35
N GLY A 284 -27.47 -23.48 -16.94
CA GLY A 284 -27.27 -24.87 -16.51
C GLY A 284 -26.55 -25.75 -17.55
N PRO A 285 -26.03 -26.90 -17.12
CA PRO A 285 -25.07 -27.66 -17.91
C PRO A 285 -25.72 -28.27 -19.16
N PRO A 286 -25.13 -28.13 -20.36
CA PRO A 286 -25.46 -29.01 -21.46
C PRO A 286 -24.82 -30.39 -21.23
N LEU A 287 -25.62 -31.41 -21.48
CA LEU A 287 -25.31 -32.82 -21.39
C LEU A 287 -24.17 -33.25 -22.32
N GLY A 288 -23.20 -33.97 -21.74
CA GLY A 288 -22.44 -35.06 -22.37
C GLY A 288 -21.32 -34.68 -23.34
N VAL A 289 -20.11 -35.19 -23.09
CA VAL A 289 -19.44 -36.24 -23.89
C VAL A 289 -18.10 -36.60 -23.22
N GLU A 290 -18.00 -37.90 -22.94
CA GLU A 290 -16.87 -38.83 -22.76
C GLU A 290 -15.51 -38.43 -22.17
N MET A 291 -15.10 -39.36 -21.30
CA MET A 291 -13.90 -39.47 -20.49
C MET A 291 -12.78 -40.08 -21.32
N ASP A 292 -11.57 -39.52 -21.26
CA ASP A 292 -10.35 -40.29 -21.52
C ASP A 292 -9.28 -39.98 -20.48
N GLN A 293 -8.71 -41.05 -19.94
CA GLN A 293 -7.85 -41.09 -18.76
C GLN A 293 -6.36 -41.00 -19.12
N ASN A 294 -5.57 -40.54 -18.15
CA ASN A 294 -4.10 -40.56 -18.00
C ASN A 294 -3.31 -39.39 -18.64
N VAL A 295 -2.82 -38.48 -17.79
CA VAL A 295 -1.39 -38.43 -17.36
C VAL A 295 -1.33 -37.77 -15.98
N ASP A 296 -0.68 -38.45 -15.04
CA ASP A 296 -0.38 -37.99 -13.68
C ASP A 296 1.00 -37.30 -13.66
N ALA A 297 1.08 -36.05 -13.17
CA ALA A 297 2.28 -35.44 -12.59
C ALA A 297 1.96 -34.05 -12.02
N GLY A 298 2.10 -33.90 -10.71
CA GLY A 298 1.64 -32.76 -9.93
C GLY A 298 2.23 -31.40 -10.31
N ILE A 299 1.32 -30.44 -10.44
CA ILE A 299 1.56 -29.02 -10.21
C ILE A 299 0.38 -28.56 -9.36
N SER A 300 0.62 -28.35 -8.07
CA SER A 300 -0.31 -27.70 -7.15
C SER A 300 -0.73 -26.35 -7.73
N GLY A 301 -1.97 -26.26 -8.19
CA GLY A 301 -2.53 -25.08 -8.84
C GLY A 301 -2.54 -23.88 -7.90
N VAL A 302 -1.81 -22.84 -8.29
CA VAL A 302 -1.93 -21.51 -7.70
C VAL A 302 -3.19 -20.88 -8.31
N SER A 303 -4.32 -21.03 -7.63
CA SER A 303 -5.53 -20.28 -7.93
C SER A 303 -5.55 -19.04 -7.04
N GLY A 304 -5.37 -17.87 -7.64
CA GLY A 304 -5.21 -16.62 -6.91
C GLY A 304 -4.71 -15.48 -7.79
N VAL A 305 -4.70 -14.29 -7.23
CA VAL A 305 -4.40 -12.99 -7.87
C VAL A 305 -3.05 -12.97 -8.63
N ASP A 306 -2.19 -13.95 -8.38
CA ASP A 306 -0.90 -14.17 -9.07
C ASP A 306 -1.05 -14.35 -10.58
N ALA A 307 -2.22 -14.77 -11.08
CA ALA A 307 -2.48 -14.93 -12.51
C ALA A 307 -2.68 -13.59 -13.27
N PHE A 308 -2.87 -12.45 -12.60
CA PHE A 308 -3.18 -11.17 -13.26
C PHE A 308 -1.93 -10.39 -13.72
N PHE A 309 -0.74 -10.78 -13.25
CA PHE A 309 0.56 -10.17 -13.59
C PHE A 309 1.59 -11.23 -14.03
N PRO A 310 1.32 -12.01 -15.10
CA PRO A 310 2.21 -13.11 -15.53
C PRO A 310 3.62 -12.67 -15.94
N ASP A 311 3.80 -11.39 -16.29
CA ASP A 311 5.09 -10.82 -16.71
C ASP A 311 5.97 -10.34 -15.54
N LEU A 312 5.46 -10.43 -14.30
CA LEU A 312 6.18 -10.05 -13.07
C LEU A 312 6.18 -11.28 -12.14
N PRO A 313 7.34 -11.77 -11.68
CA PRO A 313 7.39 -12.98 -10.86
C PRO A 313 6.46 -12.82 -9.65
N GLY A 314 5.63 -13.83 -9.38
CA GLY A 314 4.48 -13.79 -8.45
C GLY A 314 4.77 -13.30 -7.02
N ASP A 315 6.04 -13.15 -6.64
CA ASP A 315 6.48 -12.52 -5.41
C ASP A 315 6.39 -10.96 -5.41
N PHE A 316 6.06 -10.33 -6.54
CA PHE A 316 6.25 -8.88 -6.68
C PHE A 316 5.16 -7.99 -6.07
N PHE A 317 3.93 -8.48 -5.90
CA PHE A 317 2.83 -7.64 -5.44
C PHE A 317 1.92 -8.34 -4.43
N PHE A 318 2.06 -7.91 -3.17
CA PHE A 318 1.13 -8.11 -2.06
C PHE A 318 0.87 -9.57 -1.65
N ASN A 319 1.63 -10.03 -0.64
CA ASN A 319 1.24 -11.20 0.16
C ASN A 319 0.14 -10.85 1.18
N TYR A 320 -0.81 -10.01 0.76
CA TYR A 320 -2.04 -9.79 1.48
C TYR A 320 -3.05 -10.79 0.94
N ASP A 321 -3.40 -11.73 1.80
CA ASP A 321 -4.53 -12.61 1.59
C ASP A 321 -5.84 -11.78 1.60
N MET A 322 -6.08 -11.13 0.47
CA MET A 322 -7.36 -10.64 0.01
C MET A 322 -7.88 -11.63 -1.04
N SER A 323 -7.55 -12.93 -0.92
CA SER A 323 -8.08 -13.94 -1.81
C SER A 323 -9.59 -14.03 -1.52
N PHE A 324 -10.39 -13.50 -2.43
CA PHE A 324 -11.74 -13.98 -2.60
C PHE A 324 -11.54 -15.26 -3.39
N GLU A 325 -11.59 -16.42 -2.73
CA GLU A 325 -11.46 -17.70 -3.43
C GLU A 325 -12.48 -17.73 -4.58
N MET A 326 -11.97 -17.69 -5.82
CA MET A 326 -12.74 -17.91 -7.03
C MET A 326 -12.39 -19.31 -7.51
N SER A 327 -13.09 -20.32 -7.00
CA SER A 327 -12.99 -21.68 -7.51
C SER A 327 -13.59 -21.75 -8.92
N ALA A 328 -12.83 -22.36 -9.83
CA ALA A 328 -13.34 -22.76 -11.14
C ALA A 328 -14.46 -23.79 -10.95
N PRO A 329 -15.51 -23.79 -11.79
CA PRO A 329 -16.54 -24.83 -11.73
C PRO A 329 -15.91 -26.19 -12.04
N LEU A 330 -16.25 -27.17 -11.21
CA LEU A 330 -15.88 -28.59 -11.32
C LEU A 330 -16.27 -29.19 -12.66
#